data_AF-A0A924AR67-F1
#
_entry.id   AF-A0A924AR67-F1
#
_cell.length_a   1.000
_cell.length_b   1.000
_cell.length_c   1.000
_cell.angle_alpha   90.00
_cell.angle_beta   90.00
_cell.angle_gamma   90.00
#
_symmetry.space_group_name_H-M   'P 1'
#
loop_
_entity.id
_entity.type
_entity.pdbx_description
1 polymer ?
#
loop_
_entity_poly.entity_id
_entity_poly.type
_entity_poly.pdbx_seq_one_letter_code
_entity_poly.pdbx_strand_id
1 'polypeptide(L)'
;GQSETAVRSLTDCFVLLLLAGAGDELQGIKKGIIEMADVLAVTKTDGANAARAAAHAREMAGALHLLRPPEGGWLPPVLTCSAADGTGIAELWATVEAFLAHQRASGQFDAQRRRQQLATLRELVRQELETRFYARPEVAAALPEIEAAVARSELSVVAAVEKLLT
;
A
#
# COMPACT_ATOMS: atom_id res chain seq x y z
N GLY A 1 0.97 -7.18 0.52
CA GLY A 1 2.22 -6.47 0.15
C GLY A 1 2.19 -5.73 -1.18
N GLN A 2 1.52 -6.24 -2.23
CA GLN A 2 1.42 -5.49 -3.50
C GLN A 2 0.23 -4.53 -3.53
N SER A 3 -0.90 -4.92 -2.94
CA SER A 3 -2.11 -4.09 -2.88
C SER A 3 -1.89 -2.80 -2.08
N GLU A 4 -1.08 -2.85 -1.03
CA GLU A 4 -0.76 -1.73 -0.14
C GLU A 4 0.10 -0.70 -0.86
N THR A 5 1.11 -1.16 -1.61
CA THR A 5 1.92 -0.29 -2.47
C THR A 5 1.07 0.35 -3.58
N ALA A 6 0.11 -0.39 -4.13
CA ALA A 6 -0.83 0.13 -5.11
C ALA A 6 -1.78 1.18 -4.49
N VAL A 7 -2.29 0.96 -3.28
CA VAL A 7 -3.10 1.96 -2.58
C VAL A 7 -2.26 3.21 -2.29
N ARG A 8 -1.02 3.05 -1.81
CA ARG A 8 -0.11 4.18 -1.55
C ARG A 8 0.19 5.00 -2.80
N SER A 9 0.29 4.36 -3.96
CA SER A 9 0.54 5.05 -5.24
C SER A 9 -0.70 5.81 -5.76
N LEU A 10 -1.87 5.61 -5.17
CA LEU A 10 -3.13 6.24 -5.58
C LEU A 10 -3.66 7.25 -4.56
N THR A 11 -3.11 7.29 -3.34
CA THR A 11 -3.58 8.18 -2.27
C THR A 11 -2.55 9.25 -1.92
N ASP A 12 -3.06 10.40 -1.45
CA ASP A 12 -2.22 11.45 -0.88
C ASP A 12 -1.71 11.04 0.49
N CYS A 13 -2.62 10.55 1.33
CA CYS A 13 -2.37 10.08 2.70
C CYS A 13 -2.64 8.58 2.81
N PHE A 14 -1.75 7.84 3.47
CA PHE A 14 -1.91 6.42 3.78
C PHE A 14 -2.02 6.23 5.29
N VAL A 15 -3.21 5.81 5.74
CA VAL A 15 -3.48 5.54 7.16
C VAL A 15 -3.37 4.04 7.42
N LEU A 16 -2.47 3.64 8.31
CA LEU A 16 -2.31 2.25 8.72
C LEU A 16 -3.10 1.96 10.00
N LEU A 17 -4.04 1.02 9.92
CA LEU A 17 -4.80 0.56 11.09
C LEU A 17 -4.10 -0.62 11.76
N LEU A 18 -3.97 -0.56 13.08
CA LEU A 18 -3.31 -1.57 13.93
C LEU A 18 -4.29 -2.12 14.98
N LEU A 19 -4.09 -3.36 15.42
CA LEU A 19 -4.89 -3.94 16.50
C LEU A 19 -4.06 -4.10 17.77
N ALA A 20 -4.68 -3.81 18.91
CA ALA A 20 -4.03 -4.04 20.19
C ALA A 20 -3.97 -5.53 20.52
N GLY A 21 -2.77 -6.04 20.81
CA GLY A 21 -2.62 -7.33 21.48
C GLY A 21 -2.60 -8.57 20.59
N ALA A 22 -2.42 -8.40 19.29
CA ALA A 22 -1.87 -9.46 18.44
C ALA A 22 -0.36 -9.47 18.67
N GLY A 23 0.09 -10.31 19.60
CA GLY A 23 1.44 -10.32 20.19
C GLY A 23 2.62 -10.65 19.28
N ASP A 24 2.53 -10.35 17.98
CA ASP A 24 3.62 -10.52 17.01
C ASP A 24 3.50 -9.57 15.79
N GLU A 25 2.69 -8.50 15.89
CA GLU A 25 2.40 -7.65 14.71
C GLU A 25 3.60 -6.85 14.21
N LEU A 26 4.62 -6.57 15.03
CA LEU A 26 5.86 -5.96 14.52
C LEU A 26 6.64 -6.92 13.60
N GLN A 27 6.46 -8.24 13.78
CA GLN A 27 7.05 -9.27 12.94
C GLN A 27 6.14 -9.62 11.73
N GLY A 28 4.82 -9.47 11.87
CA GLY A 28 3.83 -9.73 10.82
C GLY A 28 3.57 -8.56 9.85
N ILE A 29 3.62 -7.32 10.35
CA ILE A 29 3.56 -6.13 9.50
C ILE A 29 4.95 -5.98 8.90
N LYS A 30 5.03 -6.28 7.60
CA LYS A 30 6.27 -6.12 6.83
C LYS A 30 6.78 -4.71 7.08
N LYS A 31 8.03 -4.56 7.52
CA LYS A 31 8.74 -3.30 7.70
C LYS A 31 8.39 -2.24 6.64
N GLY A 32 8.24 -2.66 5.37
CA GLY A 32 7.85 -1.78 4.27
C GLY A 32 6.45 -1.16 4.33
N ILE A 33 5.47 -1.74 5.02
CA ILE A 33 4.12 -1.16 5.16
C ILE A 33 4.11 -0.02 6.19
N ILE A 34 4.83 -0.20 7.30
CA ILE A 34 4.98 0.84 8.32
C ILE A 34 5.72 2.05 7.73
N GLU A 35 6.74 1.82 6.91
CA GLU A 35 7.50 2.88 6.22
C GLU A 35 6.64 3.68 5.20
N MET A 36 5.53 3.12 4.73
CA MET A 36 4.61 3.82 3.81
C MET A 36 3.53 4.64 4.53
N ALA A 37 3.37 4.48 5.86
CA ALA A 37 2.29 5.10 6.61
C ALA A 37 2.57 6.58 6.89
N ASP A 38 1.61 7.42 6.56
CA ASP A 38 1.63 8.85 6.89
C ASP A 38 0.98 9.10 8.26
N VAL A 39 0.07 8.22 8.68
CA VAL A 39 -0.60 8.20 10.00
C VAL A 39 -0.84 6.75 10.41
N LEU A 40 -0.69 6.44 11.70
CA LEU A 40 -1.03 5.14 12.27
C LEU A 40 -2.18 5.30 13.27
N ALA A 41 -3.12 4.35 13.27
CA ALA A 41 -4.21 4.33 14.23
C ALA A 41 -4.43 2.93 14.80
N VAL A 42 -4.23 2.79 16.11
CA VAL A 42 -4.61 1.58 16.85
C VAL A 42 -6.13 1.60 17.04
N THR A 43 -6.82 0.70 16.35
CA THR A 43 -8.28 0.64 16.33
C THR A 43 -8.83 -0.32 17.40
N LYS A 44 -10.15 -0.34 17.56
CA LYS A 44 -10.87 -1.10 18.60
C LYS A 44 -10.45 -0.70 20.02
N THR A 45 -10.24 0.59 20.24
CA THR A 45 -9.89 1.16 21.56
C THR A 45 -11.16 1.34 22.41
N ASP A 46 -11.88 0.26 22.67
CA ASP A 46 -13.15 0.26 23.40
C ASP A 46 -13.17 -0.81 24.49
N GLY A 47 -14.03 -0.59 25.49
CA GLY A 47 -14.23 -1.51 26.63
C GLY A 47 -12.92 -1.91 27.32
N ALA A 48 -12.76 -3.22 27.55
CA ALA A 48 -11.58 -3.78 28.20
C ALA A 48 -10.28 -3.67 27.37
N ASN A 49 -10.38 -3.34 26.07
CA ASN A 49 -9.22 -3.25 25.19
C ASN A 49 -8.53 -1.88 25.21
N ALA A 50 -9.20 -0.85 25.72
CA ALA A 50 -8.69 0.52 25.70
C ALA A 50 -7.27 0.66 26.31
N ALA A 51 -7.01 0.04 27.46
CA ALA A 51 -5.70 0.10 28.11
C ALA A 51 -4.60 -0.58 27.29
N ARG A 52 -4.91 -1.72 26.66
CA ARG A 52 -3.97 -2.46 25.80
C ARG A 52 -3.66 -1.68 24.52
N ALA A 53 -4.68 -1.07 23.90
CA ALA A 53 -4.53 -0.25 22.72
C ALA A 53 -3.68 1.00 22.97
N ALA A 54 -3.92 1.69 24.09
CA ALA A 54 -3.10 2.83 24.50
C ALA A 54 -1.64 2.44 24.76
N ALA A 55 -1.39 1.27 25.37
CA ALA A 55 -0.02 0.77 25.55
C ALA A 55 0.67 0.48 24.22
N HIS A 56 -0.03 -0.19 23.29
CA HIS A 56 0.50 -0.50 21.96
C HIS A 56 0.77 0.75 21.11
N ALA A 57 -0.10 1.76 21.18
CA ALA A 57 0.11 3.03 20.49
C ALA A 57 1.40 3.73 20.96
N ARG A 58 1.69 3.71 22.27
CA ARG A 58 2.93 4.26 22.84
C ARG A 58 4.17 3.48 22.41
N GLU A 59 4.09 2.15 22.40
CA GLU A 59 5.15 1.27 21.93
C GLU A 59 5.50 1.58 20.47
N MET A 60 4.48 1.65 19.60
CA MET A 60 4.66 1.97 18.19
C MET A 60 5.22 3.36 17.97
N ALA A 61 4.72 4.37 18.70
CA ALA A 61 5.29 5.72 18.64
C ALA A 61 6.77 5.73 19.00
N GLY A 62 7.16 5.03 20.07
CA GLY A 62 8.55 4.86 20.47
C GLY A 62 9.39 4.17 19.40
N ALA A 63 8.87 3.12 18.77
CA ALA A 63 9.56 2.40 17.69
C ALA A 63 9.77 3.28 16.44
N LEU A 64 8.77 4.07 16.04
CA LEU A 64 8.88 4.98 14.89
C LEU A 64 9.94 6.07 15.11
N HIS A 65 10.11 6.56 16.34
CA HIS A 65 11.18 7.51 16.68
C HIS A 65 12.59 6.93 16.49
N LEU A 66 12.74 5.60 16.51
CA LEU A 66 14.03 4.93 16.28
C LEU A 66 14.31 4.68 14.80
N LEU A 67 13.31 4.84 13.92
CA LEU A 67 13.48 4.73 12.48
C LEU A 67 14.12 6.00 11.92
N ARG A 68 14.73 5.90 10.73
CA ARG A 68 15.26 7.09 10.04
C ARG A 68 14.11 8.07 9.83
N PRO A 69 14.32 9.38 10.10
CA PRO A 69 13.30 10.37 9.83
C PRO A 69 12.95 10.33 8.34
N PRO A 70 11.66 10.24 8.00
CA PRO A 70 11.23 10.14 6.61
C PRO A 70 11.59 11.41 5.83
N GLU A 71 11.76 11.24 4.51
CA GLU A 71 11.96 12.37 3.60
C GLU A 71 10.78 13.35 3.74
N GLY A 72 11.08 14.62 4.05
CA GLY A 72 10.06 15.65 4.27
C GLY A 72 9.73 15.93 5.74
N GLY A 73 10.36 15.24 6.70
CA GLY A 73 10.33 15.63 8.12
C GLY A 73 8.99 15.42 8.84
N TRP A 74 8.03 14.74 8.20
CA TRP A 74 6.77 14.35 8.83
C TRP A 74 6.94 13.02 9.55
N LEU A 75 7.03 13.04 10.88
CA LEU A 75 7.02 11.80 11.64
C LEU A 75 5.56 11.31 11.79
N PRO A 76 5.22 10.10 11.31
CA PRO A 76 3.85 9.62 11.36
C PRO A 76 3.35 9.51 12.81
N PRO A 77 2.28 10.25 13.17
CA PRO A 77 1.69 10.14 14.50
C PRO A 77 0.97 8.80 14.66
N VAL A 78 0.99 8.28 15.89
CA VAL A 78 0.26 7.07 16.28
C VAL A 78 -0.90 7.46 17.19
N LEU A 79 -2.11 7.21 16.74
CA LEU A 79 -3.35 7.54 17.44
C LEU A 79 -4.07 6.27 17.90
N THR A 80 -5.05 6.44 18.76
CA THR A 80 -6.01 5.40 19.13
C THR A 80 -7.40 5.81 18.70
N CYS A 81 -8.18 4.89 18.14
CA CYS A 81 -9.57 5.14 17.82
C CYS A 81 -10.45 3.92 18.09
N SER A 82 -11.76 4.14 18.17
CA SER A 82 -12.77 3.10 18.05
C SER A 82 -13.86 3.54 17.09
N ALA A 83 -14.06 2.74 16.04
CA ALA A 83 -15.17 2.94 15.12
C ALA A 83 -16.53 2.56 15.73
N ALA A 84 -16.53 1.78 16.82
CA ALA A 84 -17.75 1.30 17.46
C ALA A 84 -18.44 2.40 18.27
N ASP A 85 -17.66 3.23 18.98
CA ASP A 85 -18.18 4.35 19.77
C ASP A 85 -17.85 5.74 19.19
N GLY A 86 -17.03 5.80 18.13
CA GLY A 86 -16.65 7.03 17.44
C GLY A 86 -15.46 7.77 18.06
N THR A 87 -14.86 7.24 19.13
CA THR A 87 -13.73 7.87 19.83
C THR A 87 -12.50 7.96 18.93
N GLY A 88 -11.82 9.11 18.91
CA GLY A 88 -10.54 9.29 18.20
C GLY A 88 -10.68 9.50 16.68
N ILE A 89 -11.90 9.43 16.12
CA ILE A 89 -12.12 9.56 14.67
C ILE A 89 -11.94 11.01 14.20
N ALA A 90 -12.41 11.98 14.99
CA ALA A 90 -12.24 13.40 14.67
C ALA A 90 -10.75 13.81 14.72
N GLU A 91 -10.03 13.33 15.72
CA GLU A 91 -8.60 13.55 15.90
C GLU A 91 -7.79 12.89 14.78
N LEU A 92 -8.18 11.68 14.36
CA LEU A 92 -7.59 11.01 13.20
C LEU A 92 -7.77 11.84 11.93
N TRP A 93 -8.99 12.37 11.70
CA TRP A 93 -9.24 13.23 10.53
C TRP A 93 -8.44 14.53 10.57
N ALA A 94 -8.41 15.22 11.71
CA ALA A 94 -7.62 16.44 11.87
C ALA A 94 -6.13 16.19 11.62
N THR A 95 -5.64 15.01 11.95
CA THR A 95 -4.26 14.59 11.69
C THR A 95 -3.99 14.35 10.20
N VAL A 96 -4.95 13.77 9.47
CA VAL A 96 -4.89 13.67 8.00
C VAL A 96 -4.84 15.07 7.38
N GLU A 97 -5.66 16.00 7.85
CA GLU A 97 -5.65 17.39 7.37
C GLU A 97 -4.30 18.08 7.64
N ALA A 98 -3.73 17.87 8.83
CA ALA A 98 -2.41 18.38 9.19
C ALA A 98 -1.30 17.82 8.28
N PHE A 99 -1.32 16.53 7.98
CA PHE A 99 -0.38 15.92 7.04
C PHE A 99 -0.51 16.55 5.63
N LEU A 100 -1.73 16.70 5.13
CA LEU A 100 -1.97 17.32 3.82
C LEU A 100 -1.51 18.79 3.79
N ALA A 101 -1.70 19.53 4.87
CA ALA A 101 -1.19 20.89 5.00
C ALA A 101 0.35 20.93 4.98
N HIS A 102 1.01 20.02 5.69
CA HIS A 102 2.47 19.85 5.69
C HIS A 102 3.02 19.52 4.29
N GLN A 103 2.37 18.60 3.57
CA GLN A 103 2.75 18.24 2.20
C GLN A 103 2.58 19.40 1.22
N ARG A 104 1.56 20.24 1.40
CA ARG A 104 1.37 21.44 0.57
C ARG A 104 2.40 22.52 0.88
N ALA A 105 2.66 22.77 2.17
CA ALA A 105 3.64 23.76 2.61
C ALA A 105 5.07 23.42 2.14
N SER A 106 5.40 22.13 2.08
CA SER A 106 6.69 21.64 1.56
C SER A 106 6.77 21.56 0.03
N GLY A 107 5.67 21.83 -0.69
CA GLY A 107 5.58 21.69 -2.15
C GLY A 107 5.54 20.24 -2.66
N GLN A 108 5.56 19.26 -1.75
CA GLN A 108 5.60 17.84 -2.09
C GLN A 108 4.26 17.30 -2.57
N PHE A 109 3.14 17.92 -2.18
CA PHE A 109 1.79 17.48 -2.52
C PHE A 109 1.59 17.34 -4.05
N ASP A 110 1.80 18.42 -4.80
CA ASP A 110 1.60 18.38 -6.25
C ASP A 110 2.68 17.57 -6.97
N ALA A 111 3.91 17.56 -6.44
CA ALA A 111 5.00 16.77 -6.99
C ALA A 111 4.72 15.26 -6.86
N GLN A 112 4.19 14.83 -5.72
CA GLN A 112 3.76 13.47 -5.48
C GLN A 112 2.62 13.07 -6.42
N ARG A 113 1.57 13.90 -6.54
CA ARG A 113 0.46 13.62 -7.45
C ARG A 113 0.89 13.50 -8.91
N ARG A 114 1.77 14.37 -9.39
CA ARG A 114 2.33 14.27 -10.77
C ARG A 114 3.08 12.95 -10.97
N ARG A 115 3.89 12.54 -10.00
CA ARG A 115 4.58 11.23 -10.04
C ARG A 115 3.59 10.08 -10.07
N GLN A 116 2.55 10.12 -9.23
CA GLN A 116 1.50 9.12 -9.18
C GLN A 116 0.77 9.03 -10.53
N GLN A 117 0.34 10.16 -11.11
CA GLN A 117 -0.31 10.21 -12.42
C GLN A 117 0.54 9.58 -13.54
N LEU A 118 1.84 9.90 -13.59
CA LEU A 118 2.75 9.29 -14.57
C LEU A 118 2.92 7.79 -14.36
N ALA A 119 2.96 7.33 -13.10
CA ALA A 119 3.00 5.91 -12.78
C ALA A 119 1.70 5.21 -13.20
N THR A 120 0.53 5.80 -12.89
CA THR A 120 -0.78 5.30 -13.29
C THR A 120 -0.91 5.22 -14.80
N LEU A 121 -0.46 6.25 -15.54
CA LEU A 121 -0.46 6.21 -17.00
C LEU A 121 0.31 5.01 -17.55
N ARG A 122 1.54 4.79 -17.05
CA ARG A 122 2.39 3.66 -17.49
C ARG A 122 1.76 2.31 -17.15
N GLU A 123 1.11 2.21 -16.00
CA GLU A 123 0.38 1.02 -15.58
C GLU A 123 -0.77 0.71 -16.53
N LEU A 124 -1.63 1.70 -16.78
CA LEU A 124 -2.78 1.55 -17.68
C LEU A 124 -2.36 1.20 -19.10
N VAL A 125 -1.27 1.79 -19.61
CA VAL A 125 -0.71 1.43 -20.91
C VAL A 125 -0.30 -0.05 -20.93
N ARG A 126 0.35 -0.56 -19.88
CA ARG A 126 0.75 -1.97 -19.82
C ARG A 126 -0.46 -2.91 -19.78
N GLN A 127 -1.45 -2.59 -18.95
CA GLN A 127 -2.67 -3.37 -18.83
C GLN A 127 -3.47 -3.39 -20.14
N GLU A 128 -3.54 -2.26 -20.84
CA GLU A 128 -4.21 -2.17 -22.13
C GLU A 128 -3.46 -2.94 -23.21
N LEU A 129 -2.12 -2.88 -23.22
CA LEU A 129 -1.30 -3.68 -24.15
C LEU A 129 -1.50 -5.18 -23.92
N GLU A 130 -1.50 -5.63 -22.67
CA GLU A 130 -1.77 -7.02 -22.29
C GLU A 130 -3.18 -7.46 -22.71
N THR A 131 -4.19 -6.65 -22.40
CA THR A 131 -5.59 -6.91 -22.76
C THR A 131 -5.74 -7.04 -24.26
N ARG A 132 -5.18 -6.10 -25.03
CA ARG A 132 -5.22 -6.14 -26.50
C ARG A 132 -4.46 -7.32 -27.06
N PHE A 133 -3.33 -7.67 -26.47
CA PHE A 133 -2.50 -8.78 -26.90
C PHE A 133 -3.28 -10.10 -26.82
N TYR A 134 -3.88 -10.41 -25.66
CA TYR A 134 -4.67 -11.63 -25.48
C TYR A 134 -6.00 -11.62 -26.24
N ALA A 135 -6.53 -10.44 -26.59
CA ALA A 135 -7.72 -10.30 -27.41
C ALA A 135 -7.48 -10.55 -28.92
N ARG A 136 -6.22 -10.62 -29.38
CA ARG A 136 -5.91 -10.91 -30.79
C ARG A 136 -6.36 -12.34 -31.13
N PRO A 137 -7.13 -12.56 -32.22
CA PRO A 137 -7.60 -13.90 -32.60
C PRO A 137 -6.49 -14.92 -32.78
N GLU A 138 -5.36 -14.50 -33.36
CA GLU A 138 -4.17 -15.34 -33.58
C GLU A 138 -3.56 -15.83 -32.25
N VAL A 139 -3.41 -14.92 -31.28
CA VAL A 139 -2.86 -15.22 -29.95
C VAL A 139 -3.84 -16.10 -29.18
N ALA A 140 -5.13 -15.73 -29.16
CA ALA A 140 -6.17 -16.50 -28.48
C ALA A 140 -6.30 -17.93 -29.02
N ALA A 141 -6.09 -18.14 -30.32
CA ALA A 141 -6.09 -19.46 -30.94
C ALA A 141 -4.83 -20.28 -30.63
N ALA A 142 -3.65 -19.66 -30.63
CA ALA A 142 -2.37 -20.34 -30.41
C ALA A 142 -2.05 -20.61 -28.92
N LEU A 143 -2.59 -19.78 -28.01
CA LEU A 143 -2.23 -19.80 -26.59
C LEU A 143 -2.47 -21.17 -25.91
N PRO A 144 -3.62 -21.85 -26.07
CA PRO A 144 -3.85 -23.13 -25.40
C PRO A 144 -2.84 -24.23 -25.78
N GLU A 145 -2.43 -24.27 -27.06
CA GLU A 145 -1.45 -25.26 -27.54
C GLU A 145 -0.05 -24.95 -27.00
N ILE A 146 0.33 -23.67 -26.99
CA ILE A 146 1.62 -23.20 -26.46
C ILE A 146 1.71 -23.47 -24.95
N GLU A 147 0.65 -23.18 -24.18
CA GLU A 147 0.59 -23.49 -22.75
C GLU A 147 0.73 -24.99 -22.48
N ALA A 148 0.06 -25.82 -23.27
CA ALA A 148 0.19 -27.28 -23.17
C ALA A 148 1.61 -27.77 -23.47
N ALA A 149 2.27 -27.22 -24.49
CA ALA A 149 3.65 -27.57 -24.84
C ALA A 149 4.65 -27.15 -23.75
N VAL A 150 4.45 -25.98 -23.11
CA VAL A 150 5.26 -25.54 -21.97
C VAL A 150 5.03 -26.45 -20.76
N ALA A 151 3.78 -26.80 -20.45
CA ALA A 151 3.44 -27.69 -19.34
C ALA A 151 4.04 -29.10 -19.51
N ARG A 152 4.14 -29.60 -20.75
CA ARG A 152 4.81 -30.86 -21.09
C ARG A 152 6.34 -30.76 -21.20
N SER A 153 6.92 -29.57 -20.96
CA SER A 153 8.36 -29.29 -21.13
C SER A 153 8.87 -29.53 -22.56
N GLU A 154 7.99 -29.46 -23.57
CA GLU A 154 8.32 -29.61 -24.99
C GLU A 154 8.74 -28.26 -25.61
N LEU A 155 8.34 -27.16 -24.98
CA LEU A 155 8.69 -25.80 -25.36
C LEU A 155 9.16 -25.03 -24.12
N SER A 156 10.26 -24.30 -24.23
CA SER A 156 10.73 -23.45 -23.13
C SER A 156 9.85 -22.21 -23.01
N VAL A 157 9.75 -21.65 -21.80
CA VAL A 157 8.99 -20.41 -21.53
C VAL A 157 9.46 -19.26 -22.44
N VAL A 158 10.77 -19.13 -22.66
CA VAL A 158 11.34 -18.07 -23.52
C VAL A 158 10.91 -18.26 -24.98
N ALA A 159 10.99 -19.50 -25.50
CA ALA A 159 10.57 -19.78 -26.87
C ALA A 159 9.06 -19.63 -27.07
N ALA A 160 8.25 -19.94 -26.04
CA ALA A 160 6.80 -19.68 -26.05
C ALA A 160 6.48 -18.18 -26.13
N VAL A 161 7.18 -17.35 -25.35
CA VAL A 161 7.04 -15.88 -25.41
C VAL A 161 7.42 -15.35 -26.79
N GLU A 162 8.55 -15.76 -27.36
CA GLU A 162 8.95 -15.35 -28.71
C GLU A 162 7.92 -15.73 -29.77
N LYS A 163 7.34 -16.95 -29.68
CA LYS A 163 6.29 -17.42 -30.59
C LYS A 163 4.98 -16.65 -30.48
N LEU A 164 4.62 -16.17 -29.29
CA LEU A 164 3.39 -15.39 -29.09
C LEU A 164 3.57 -13.91 -29.50
N LEU A 165 4.81 -13.41 -29.50
CA LEU A 165 5.13 -12.02 -29.84
C LEU A 165 5.47 -11.79 -31.33
N THR A 166 5.79 -12.84 -32.08
CA THR A 166 5.98 -12.80 -33.55
C THR A 166 4.69 -13.10 -34.30
#